data_AF-A0A2S9G5R6-F1
#
_entry.id   AF-A0A2S9G5R6-F1
#
_cell.length_a   1.000
_cell.length_b   1.000
_cell.length_c   1.000
_cell.angle_alpha   90.00
_cell.angle_beta   90.00
_cell.angle_gamma   90.00
#
_symmetry.space_group_name_H-M   'P 1'
#
loop_
_entity.id
_entity.type
_entity.pdbx_description
1 polymer ?
#
loop_
_entity_poly.entity_id
_entity_poly.type
_entity_poly.pdbx_seq_one_letter_code
_entity_poly.pdbx_strand_id
1 'polypeptide(L)' 'SAGQLKAQDAGYTLTPEGDKTRVKFDIAIDLSVPMPGFILKRTMKGGVETATEGLKKQVHKVIKG' A
#
# COMPACT_ATOMS: atom_id res chain seq x y z
N SER A 1 -6.59 -17.39 10.52
CA SER A 1 -5.86 -16.95 11.73
C SER A 1 -5.93 -15.44 11.85
N ALA A 2 -6.84 -14.91 12.66
CA ALA A 2 -7.05 -13.47 12.83
C ALA A 2 -6.28 -12.87 14.05
N GLY A 3 -5.44 -13.65 14.73
CA GLY A 3 -4.80 -13.25 16.00
C GLY A 3 -3.43 -12.58 15.90
N GLN A 4 -2.95 -12.27 14.68
CA GLN A 4 -1.57 -11.79 14.49
C GLN A 4 -1.45 -10.27 14.32
N LEU A 5 -2.53 -9.60 13.90
CA LEU A 5 -2.58 -8.16 13.65
C LEU A 5 -3.44 -7.50 14.72
N LYS A 6 -2.86 -6.54 15.45
CA LYS A 6 -3.57 -5.78 16.49
C LYS A 6 -4.27 -4.56 15.90
N ALA A 7 -3.57 -3.83 15.04
CA ALA A 7 -4.08 -2.71 14.27
C ALA A 7 -3.25 -2.52 13.00
N GLN A 8 -3.89 -1.97 11.97
CA GLN A 8 -3.21 -1.47 10.78
C GLN A 8 -3.76 -0.08 10.47
N ASP A 9 -2.87 0.87 10.23
CA ASP A 9 -3.21 2.20 9.75
C ASP A 9 -2.49 2.41 8.42
N ALA A 10 -3.21 2.90 7.41
CA ALA A 10 -2.66 3.09 6.08
C ALA A 10 -3.25 4.33 5.41
N GLY A 11 -2.40 5.09 4.73
CA GLY A 11 -2.76 6.33 4.06
C GLY A 11 -2.11 6.46 2.70
N TYR A 12 -2.75 7.25 1.84
CA TYR A 12 -2.20 7.68 0.56
C TYR A 12 -2.01 9.20 0.57
N THR A 13 -0.81 9.63 0.17
CA THR A 13 -0.54 11.04 -0.16
C THR A 13 -0.36 11.15 -1.66
N LEU A 14 -1.16 12.01 -2.30
CA LEU A 14 -1.07 12.28 -3.73
C LEU A 14 -0.43 13.65 -3.92
N THR A 15 0.66 13.68 -4.67
CA THR A 15 1.37 14.92 -5.00
C THR A 15 1.37 15.09 -6.52
N PRO A 16 0.87 16.22 -7.05
CA PRO A 16 0.99 16.51 -8.47
C PRO A 16 2.47 16.73 -8.86
N GLU A 17 2.90 16.11 -9.95
CA GLU A 17 4.23 16.25 -10.55
C GLU A 17 4.06 16.52 -12.06
N GLY A 18 3.66 17.75 -12.40
CA GLY A 18 3.32 18.14 -13.77
C GLY A 18 2.10 17.35 -14.28
N ASP A 19 2.26 16.65 -15.40
CA ASP A 19 1.23 15.80 -15.99
C ASP A 19 1.09 14.43 -15.29
N LYS A 20 1.87 14.20 -14.22
CA LYS A 20 1.89 12.94 -13.46
C LYS A 20 1.43 13.19 -12.03
N THR A 21 1.07 12.12 -11.34
CA THR A 21 0.81 12.15 -9.90
C THR A 21 1.74 11.17 -9.22
N ARG A 22 2.54 11.66 -8.29
CA ARG A 22 3.29 10.82 -7.38
C ARG A 22 2.38 10.39 -6.24
N VAL A 23 2.39 9.10 -5.95
CA VAL A 23 1.60 8.50 -4.90
C VAL A 23 2.55 7.93 -3.86
N LYS A 24 2.41 8.37 -2.62
CA LYS A 24 3.09 7.79 -1.47
C LYS A 24 2.08 6.97 -0.68
N PHE A 25 2.37 5.69 -0.50
CA PHE A 25 1.61 4.80 0.37
C PHE A 25 2.38 4.62 1.67
N ASP A 26 1.75 4.99 2.78
CA ASP A 26 2.27 4.80 4.12
C ASP A 26 1.40 3.74 4.82
N ILE A 27 2.03 2.78 5.49
CA ILE A 27 1.34 1.75 6.26
C ILE A 27 2.09 1.47 7.57
N ALA A 28 1.37 1.59 8.68
CA ALA A 28 1.81 1.25 10.02
C ALA A 28 1.10 -0.03 10.46
N ILE A 29 1.86 -1.00 10.96
CA ILE A 29 1.34 -2.31 11.37
C ILE A 29 1.73 -2.54 12.83
N ASP A 30 0.73 -2.71 13.69
CA ASP A 30 0.92 -3.16 15.07
C ASP A 30 0.71 -4.67 15.15
N LEU A 31 1.79 -5.39 15.47
CA LEU A 31 1.83 -6.84 15.50
C LEU A 31 1.58 -7.34 16.92
N SER A 32 0.58 -8.21 17.09
CA SER A 32 0.31 -8.85 18.40
C SER A 32 1.34 -9.93 18.75
N VAL A 33 2.06 -10.44 17.76
CA VAL A 33 3.15 -11.41 17.94
C VAL A 33 4.31 -11.07 17.00
N PRO A 34 5.57 -11.30 17.41
CA PRO A 34 6.71 -11.03 16.57
C PRO A 34 6.67 -11.90 15.31
N MET A 35 6.57 -11.27 14.14
CA MET A 35 6.71 -11.95 12.86
C MET A 35 8.18 -11.92 12.41
N PRO A 36 8.67 -12.98 11.74
CA PRO A 36 9.98 -12.94 11.12
C PRO A 36 10.09 -11.78 10.12
N GLY A 37 11.16 -10.98 10.21
CA GLY A 37 11.30 -9.74 9.43
C GLY A 37 11.26 -9.93 7.90
N PHE A 38 11.62 -11.12 7.40
CA PHE A 38 11.51 -11.43 5.97
C PHE A 38 10.06 -11.58 5.50
N ILE A 39 9.15 -12.03 6.37
CA ILE A 39 7.72 -12.13 6.06
C ILE A 39 7.12 -10.73 5.98
N LEU A 40 7.42 -9.87 6.96
CA LEU A 40 6.98 -8.48 6.96
C LEU A 40 7.44 -7.74 5.68
N LYS A 41 8.71 -7.89 5.30
CA LYS A 41 9.25 -7.31 4.06
C LYS A 41 8.53 -7.80 2.81
N ARG A 42 8.21 -9.08 2.70
CA ARG A 42 7.47 -9.65 1.55
C ARG A 42 6.05 -9.11 1.47
N THR A 43 5.34 -9.04 2.59
CA THR A 43 3.99 -8.48 2.64
C THR A 43 3.97 -7.01 2.27
N MET A 44 4.92 -6.21 2.79
CA MET A 44 5.03 -4.79 2.41
C MET A 44 5.34 -4.63 0.92
N LYS A 45 6.29 -5.39 0.38
CA LYS A 45 6.63 -5.33 -1.05
C LYS A 45 5.43 -5.70 -1.94
N GLY A 46 4.76 -6.82 -1.65
CA GLY A 46 3.58 -7.25 -2.40
C GLY A 46 2.39 -6.31 -2.25
N GLY A 47 2.20 -5.72 -1.06
CA GLY A 47 1.16 -4.73 -0.79
C GLY A 47 1.37 -3.43 -1.57
N VAL A 48 2.60 -2.92 -1.59
CA VAL A 48 2.97 -1.71 -2.35
C VAL A 48 2.83 -1.93 -3.85
N GLU A 49 3.31 -3.06 -4.39
CA GLU A 49 3.18 -3.39 -5.81
C GLU A 49 1.70 -3.51 -6.22
N THR A 50 0.89 -4.21 -5.42
CA THR A 50 -0.55 -4.37 -5.69
C THR A 50 -1.30 -3.04 -5.62
N ALA A 51 -1.01 -2.21 -4.61
CA ALA A 51 -1.62 -0.89 -4.46
C ALA A 51 -1.26 0.04 -5.64
N THR A 52 0.01 0.02 -6.07
CA THR A 52 0.49 0.84 -7.19
C THR A 52 -0.17 0.41 -8.51
N GLU A 53 -0.22 -0.89 -8.79
CA GLU A 53 -0.85 -1.42 -10.00
C GLU A 53 -2.38 -1.22 -10.02
N GLY A 54 -3.04 -1.43 -8.87
CA GLY A 54 -4.47 -1.17 -8.71
C GLY A 54 -4.82 0.31 -8.97
N LEU A 55 -4.05 1.22 -8.37
CA LEU A 55 -4.24 2.66 -8.56
C LEU A 55 -3.99 3.08 -10.01
N LYS A 56 -2.93 2.58 -10.65
CA LYS A 56 -2.63 2.87 -12.06
C LYS A 56 -3.75 2.41 -12.99
N LYS A 57 -4.31 1.21 -12.76
CA LYS A 57 -5.47 0.70 -13.50
C LYS A 57 -6.70 1.60 -13.31
N GLN A 58 -6.97 2.03 -12.08
CA GLN A 58 -8.11 2.91 -11.79
C GLN A 58 -7.96 4.27 -12.50
N VAL A 59 -6.76 4.88 -12.46
CA VAL A 59 -6.48 6.14 -13.17
C VAL A 59 -6.69 5.98 -14.68
N HIS A 60 -6.17 4.91 -15.30
CA HIS A 60 -6.36 4.65 -16.73
C HIS A 60 -7.84 4.43 -17.09
N LYS A 61 -8.63 3.84 -16.20
CA LYS A 61 -10.07 3.67 -16.38
C LYS A 61 -10.81 5.02 -16.35
N VAL A 62 -10.44 5.91 -15.43
CA VAL A 62 -11.09 7.22 -15.28
C VAL A 62 -10.71 8.18 -16.42
N ILE A 63 -9.47 8.12 -16.94
CA ILE A 63 -9.02 8.96 -18.08
C ILE A 63 -9.65 8.53 -19.42
N LYS A 64 -10.06 7.27 -19.55
CA LYS A 64 -10.70 6.73 -20.77
C LYS A 64 -12.23 6.93 -20.81
N GLY A 65 -12.82 7.52 -19.78
CA GLY A 65 -14.22 7.97 -19.78
C GLY A 65 -14.33 9.44 -20.16
#